data_AF-A0A2V6BPR7-F1
#
_entry.id   AF-A0A2V6BPR7-F1
#
_cell.length_a   1.000
_cell.length_b   1.000
_cell.length_c   1.000
_cell.angle_alpha   90.00
_cell.angle_beta   90.00
_cell.angle_gamma   90.00
#
_symmetry.space_group_name_H-M   'P 1'
#
loop_
_entity.id
_entity.type
_entity.pdbx_description
1 polymer ?
#
loop_
_entity_poly.entity_id
_entity_poly.type
_entity_poly.pdbx_seq_one_letter_code
_entity_poly.pdbx_strand_id
1 'polypeptide(L)'
;MCVSDSVEAAVSAAANRKDAGGTPAATAAFTLIELIVVIAVIVILAGLVLSTVGYVQKKAARSRAETEIAAMAAACESYKADNGVYPAGSATNTLDARTYLDPSDPAYSAASLFLYERLMGVTTGNRSETPSGKTYFTFKPNM
;
A
#
# COMPACT_ATOMS: atom_id res chain seq x y z
N MET A 1 8.64 56.83 68.09
CA MET A 1 7.54 56.48 69.02
C MET A 1 6.26 56.38 68.19
N CYS A 2 5.43 55.36 68.45
CA CYS A 2 4.30 54.85 67.63
C CYS A 2 4.77 54.19 66.32
N VAL A 3 5.22 52.93 66.26
CA VAL A 3 4.60 51.65 66.69
C VAL A 3 3.12 51.52 66.31
N SER A 4 2.87 50.58 65.39
CA SER A 4 1.81 49.55 65.45
C SER A 4 0.55 49.57 64.58
N ASP A 5 0.09 50.66 63.95
CA ASP A 5 -1.28 50.67 63.37
C ASP A 5 -1.44 50.52 61.84
N SER A 6 -0.36 50.35 61.05
CA SER A 6 -0.49 50.20 59.59
C SER A 6 -0.47 48.75 59.08
N VAL A 7 -0.24 47.75 59.94
CA VAL A 7 -0.20 46.33 59.54
C VAL A 7 -1.53 45.61 59.84
N GLU A 8 -2.35 46.11 60.77
CA GLU A 8 -3.63 45.49 61.15
C GLU A 8 -4.76 45.76 60.12
N ALA A 9 -4.73 46.90 59.42
CA ALA A 9 -5.80 47.28 58.48
C ALA A 9 -5.77 46.50 57.16
N ALA A 10 -4.62 45.96 56.76
CA ALA A 10 -4.53 45.06 55.60
C ALA A 10 -4.91 43.60 55.95
N VAL A 11 -4.87 43.24 57.24
CA VAL A 11 -5.22 41.90 57.76
C VAL A 11 -6.73 41.75 58.03
N SER A 12 -7.51 42.84 58.08
CA SER A 12 -8.98 42.79 58.25
C SER A 12 -9.77 42.66 56.94
N ALA A 13 -9.11 42.62 55.78
CA ALA A 13 -9.73 42.36 54.47
C ALA A 13 -9.71 40.88 54.07
N ALA A 14 -9.48 39.98 55.02
CA ALA A 14 -9.83 38.58 54.90
C ALA A 14 -11.33 38.39 55.20
N ALA A 15 -12.22 38.78 54.30
CA ALA A 15 -13.59 38.29 54.36
C ALA A 15 -14.28 38.38 53.00
N ASN A 16 -14.70 37.23 52.50
CA ASN A 16 -15.75 37.06 51.50
C ASN A 16 -15.33 37.14 50.03
N ARG A 17 -14.58 36.13 49.57
CA ARG A 17 -15.01 35.47 48.33
C ARG A 17 -15.53 34.09 48.67
N LYS A 18 -16.86 33.97 48.51
CA LYS A 18 -17.63 32.75 48.47
C LYS A 18 -16.88 31.69 47.65
N ASP A 19 -16.50 30.62 48.32
CA ASP A 19 -16.27 29.32 47.70
C ASP A 19 -17.64 28.81 47.21
N ALA A 20 -18.07 29.34 46.05
CA ALA A 20 -19.22 28.80 45.35
C ALA A 20 -18.81 27.43 44.84
N GLY A 21 -19.35 26.40 45.50
CA GLY A 21 -19.12 25.00 45.21
C GLY A 21 -19.34 24.67 43.74
N GLY A 22 -18.26 24.63 42.98
CA GLY A 22 -18.15 23.73 41.86
C GLY A 22 -17.83 22.37 42.45
N THR A 23 -18.74 21.41 42.31
CA THR A 23 -18.46 19.99 42.50
C THR A 23 -17.10 19.71 41.88
N PRO A 24 -16.09 19.20 42.60
CA PRO A 24 -14.82 18.88 41.98
C PRO A 24 -15.11 17.83 40.91
N ALA A 25 -15.13 18.26 39.65
CA ALA A 25 -15.14 17.36 38.52
C ALA A 25 -13.85 16.57 38.65
N ALA A 26 -13.96 15.29 39.01
CA ALA A 26 -12.82 14.43 39.25
C ALA A 26 -11.94 14.42 37.99
N THR A 27 -10.83 15.16 38.04
CA THR A 27 -9.83 15.13 36.97
C THR A 27 -9.21 13.75 37.02
N ALA A 28 -9.55 12.89 36.06
CA ALA A 28 -8.97 11.56 35.94
C ALA A 28 -7.47 11.70 35.64
N ALA A 29 -6.64 11.54 36.67
CA ALA A 29 -5.20 11.49 36.51
C ALA A 29 -4.80 10.06 36.13
N PHE A 30 -4.19 9.89 34.96
CA PHE A 30 -3.67 8.60 34.49
C PHE A 30 -2.51 8.15 35.36
N THR A 31 -2.51 6.87 35.73
CA THR A 31 -1.40 6.28 36.46
C THR A 31 -0.24 5.92 35.51
N LEU A 32 1.01 6.01 35.97
CA LEU A 32 2.17 5.56 35.17
C LEU A 32 2.07 4.08 34.77
N ILE A 33 1.42 3.27 35.62
CA ILE A 33 1.18 1.85 35.35
C ILE A 33 0.16 1.63 34.23
N GLU A 34 -0.89 2.44 34.14
CA GLU A 34 -1.82 2.41 33.00
C GLU A 34 -1.12 2.74 31.69
N LEU A 35 -0.19 3.70 31.70
CA LEU A 35 0.57 4.02 30.49
C LEU A 35 1.52 2.87 30.09
N ILE A 36 2.18 2.25 31.07
CA ILE A 36 3.15 1.17 30.85
C ILE A 36 2.49 -0.09 30.28
N VAL A 37 1.32 -0.49 30.81
CA VAL A 37 0.64 -1.69 30.30
C VAL A 37 0.14 -1.49 28.86
N VAL A 38 -0.28 -0.27 28.51
CA VAL A 38 -0.76 0.04 27.16
C VAL A 38 0.36 -0.08 26.13
N ILE A 39 1.52 0.52 26.39
CA ILE A 39 2.66 0.40 25.47
C ILE A 39 3.16 -1.05 25.39
N ALA A 40 3.11 -1.80 26.50
CA ALA A 40 3.48 -3.21 26.49
C ALA A 40 2.60 -4.03 25.55
N VAL A 41 1.28 -3.82 25.59
CA VAL A 41 0.34 -4.50 24.69
C VAL A 41 0.54 -4.07 23.24
N ILE A 42 0.75 -2.77 22.96
CA ILE A 42 1.02 -2.27 21.60
C ILE A 42 2.27 -2.92 21.02
N VAL A 43 3.36 -3.04 21.79
CA VAL A 43 4.61 -3.67 21.34
C VAL A 43 4.41 -5.14 21.00
N ILE A 44 3.65 -5.88 21.83
CA ILE A 44 3.34 -7.29 21.56
C ILE A 44 2.55 -7.42 20.25
N LEU A 45 1.48 -6.63 20.08
CA LEU A 45 0.66 -6.68 18.87
C LEU A 45 1.45 -6.23 17.62
N ALA A 46 2.21 -5.15 17.70
CA ALA A 46 3.04 -4.66 16.62
C ALA A 46 4.12 -5.68 16.22
N GLY A 47 4.74 -6.35 17.20
CA GLY A 47 5.71 -7.41 16.95
C GLY A 47 5.13 -8.58 16.18
N LEU A 48 3.91 -9.02 16.52
CA LEU A 48 3.21 -10.08 15.79
C LEU A 48 2.89 -9.66 14.36
N VAL A 49 2.40 -8.43 14.13
CA VAL A 49 2.07 -7.93 12.79
C VAL A 49 3.31 -7.91 11.90
N LEU A 50 4.40 -7.29 12.36
CA LEU A 50 5.63 -7.15 11.58
C LEU A 50 6.23 -8.52 11.18
N SER A 51 6.11 -9.54 12.03
CA SER A 51 6.60 -10.88 11.74
C SER A 51 5.94 -11.54 10.51
N THR A 52 4.71 -11.16 10.18
CA THR A 52 3.92 -11.79 9.10
C THR A 52 3.99 -11.07 7.76
N VAL A 53 4.47 -9.82 7.74
CA VAL A 53 4.44 -8.95 6.55
C VAL A 53 5.15 -9.57 5.35
N GLY A 54 6.33 -10.19 5.55
CA GLY A 54 7.10 -10.77 4.44
C GLY A 54 6.37 -11.93 3.73
N TYR A 55 5.63 -12.74 4.49
CA TYR A 55 4.81 -13.82 3.92
C TYR A 55 3.61 -13.26 3.15
N VAL A 56 2.92 -12.26 3.73
CA VAL A 56 1.76 -11.61 3.09
C VAL A 56 2.16 -10.93 1.79
N GLN A 57 3.31 -10.25 1.74
CA GLN A 57 3.81 -9.62 0.52
C GLN A 57 4.08 -10.65 -0.58
N LYS A 58 4.75 -11.77 -0.27
CA LYS A 58 4.99 -12.84 -1.24
C LYS A 58 3.69 -13.46 -1.74
N LYS A 59 2.72 -13.67 -0.85
CA LYS A 59 1.39 -14.18 -1.21
C LYS A 59 0.62 -13.19 -2.10
N ALA A 60 0.70 -11.89 -1.78
CA ALA A 60 0.09 -10.84 -2.59
C ALA A 60 0.72 -10.76 -3.99
N ALA A 61 2.06 -10.82 -4.08
CA ALA A 61 2.77 -10.85 -5.36
C ALA A 61 2.36 -12.06 -6.21
N ARG A 62 2.24 -13.25 -5.62
CA ARG A 62 1.75 -14.45 -6.32
C ARG A 62 0.31 -14.30 -6.78
N SER A 63 -0.60 -13.85 -5.91
CA SER A 63 -2.01 -13.66 -6.25
C SER A 63 -2.20 -12.61 -7.37
N ARG A 64 -1.37 -11.56 -7.35
CA ARG A 64 -1.31 -10.58 -8.42
C ARG A 64 -0.85 -11.20 -9.74
N ALA A 65 0.24 -11.97 -9.73
CA ALA A 65 0.72 -12.68 -10.92
C ALA A 65 -0.32 -13.66 -11.48
N GLU A 66 -1.03 -14.41 -10.63
CA GLU A 66 -2.11 -15.32 -11.03
C GLU A 66 -3.26 -14.56 -11.73
N THR A 67 -3.62 -13.38 -11.21
CA THR A 67 -4.67 -12.52 -11.81
C THR A 67 -4.22 -11.95 -13.15
N GLU A 68 -2.96 -11.50 -13.24
CA GLU A 68 -2.38 -10.96 -14.47
C GLU A 68 -2.28 -12.03 -15.57
N ILE A 69 -1.85 -13.25 -15.23
CA ILE A 69 -1.83 -14.39 -16.16
C ILE A 69 -3.25 -14.71 -16.66
N ALA A 70 -4.24 -14.73 -15.78
CA ALA A 70 -5.64 -14.99 -16.18
C ALA A 70 -6.17 -13.91 -17.14
N ALA A 71 -5.84 -12.64 -16.88
CA ALA A 71 -6.22 -11.54 -17.75
C ALA A 71 -5.53 -11.62 -19.13
N MET A 72 -4.25 -12.00 -19.18
CA MET A 72 -3.53 -12.24 -20.43
C MET A 72 -4.11 -13.43 -21.21
N ALA A 73 -4.48 -14.51 -20.52
CA ALA A 73 -5.11 -15.67 -21.15
C ALA A 73 -6.46 -15.30 -21.80
N ALA A 74 -7.29 -14.53 -21.09
CA ALA A 74 -8.55 -14.02 -21.64
C ALA A 74 -8.35 -13.12 -22.87
N ALA A 75 -7.30 -12.29 -22.87
CA ALA A 75 -6.94 -11.48 -24.02
C ALA A 75 -6.48 -12.32 -25.22
N CYS A 76 -5.69 -13.38 -25.00
CA CYS A 76 -5.30 -14.32 -26.05
C CYS A 76 -6.51 -15.06 -26.65
N GLU A 77 -7.49 -15.46 -25.84
CA GLU A 77 -8.74 -16.04 -26.35
C GLU A 77 -9.53 -15.04 -27.19
N SER A 78 -9.61 -13.78 -26.74
CA SER A 78 -10.29 -12.71 -27.48
C SER A 78 -9.59 -12.44 -28.82
N TYR A 79 -8.26 -12.40 -28.83
CA TYR A 79 -7.47 -12.29 -30.06
C TYR A 79 -7.75 -13.46 -31.01
N LYS A 80 -7.79 -14.69 -30.51
CA LYS A 80 -8.08 -15.88 -31.30
C LYS A 80 -9.51 -15.87 -31.85
N ALA A 81 -10.49 -15.39 -31.08
CA ALA A 81 -11.87 -15.26 -31.55
C ALA A 81 -11.94 -14.37 -32.81
N ASP A 82 -11.15 -13.29 -32.85
CA ASP A 82 -11.12 -12.36 -33.98
C ASP A 82 -10.21 -12.82 -35.13
N ASN A 83 -9.11 -13.53 -34.84
CA ASN A 83 -8.06 -13.85 -35.82
C ASN A 83 -7.98 -15.34 -36.21
N GLY A 84 -8.74 -16.22 -35.55
CA GLY A 84 -8.76 -17.66 -35.77
C GLY A 84 -7.55 -18.43 -35.21
N VAL A 85 -6.49 -17.74 -34.81
CA VAL A 85 -5.24 -18.32 -34.28
C VAL A 85 -4.78 -17.55 -33.05
N TYR A 86 -4.07 -18.24 -32.15
CA TYR A 86 -3.38 -17.57 -31.04
C TYR A 86 -2.25 -16.66 -31.58
N PRO A 87 -1.84 -15.63 -30.83
CA PRO A 87 -0.73 -14.77 -31.20
C PRO A 87 0.59 -15.56 -31.14
N ALA A 88 0.92 -16.25 -32.24
CA ALA A 88 2.14 -17.02 -32.40
C ALA A 88 2.96 -16.50 -33.60
N GLY A 89 4.28 -16.49 -33.45
CA GLY A 89 5.24 -16.10 -34.46
C GLY A 89 6.59 -16.80 -34.25
N SER A 90 7.56 -16.56 -35.13
CA SER A 90 8.86 -17.25 -35.06
C SER A 90 9.57 -17.05 -33.71
N ALA A 91 9.46 -15.86 -33.12
CA ALA A 91 10.04 -15.56 -31.81
C ALA A 91 9.37 -16.34 -30.67
N THR A 92 8.03 -16.44 -30.66
CA THR A 92 7.31 -17.18 -29.62
C THR A 92 7.44 -18.69 -29.77
N ASN A 93 7.54 -19.19 -31.01
CA ASN A 93 7.67 -20.62 -31.28
C ASN A 93 9.04 -21.19 -30.89
N THR A 94 10.07 -20.34 -30.87
CA THR A 94 11.44 -20.73 -30.48
C THR A 94 11.65 -20.64 -28.97
N LEU A 95 10.74 -19.98 -28.24
CA LEU A 95 10.85 -19.77 -26.80
C LEU A 95 10.27 -20.97 -26.03
N ASP A 96 11.11 -21.65 -25.25
CA ASP A 96 10.65 -22.55 -24.20
C ASP A 96 10.51 -21.81 -22.87
N ALA A 97 9.26 -21.58 -22.44
CA ALA A 97 8.95 -20.89 -21.20
C ALA A 97 9.47 -21.60 -19.92
N ARG A 98 9.90 -22.86 -20.01
CA ARG A 98 10.46 -23.62 -18.88
C ARG A 98 11.97 -23.40 -18.71
N THR A 99 12.64 -23.03 -19.79
CA THR A 99 14.11 -22.92 -19.86
C THR A 99 14.55 -21.47 -19.94
N TYR A 100 13.80 -20.63 -20.67
CA TYR A 100 14.09 -19.21 -20.89
C TYR A 100 13.35 -18.34 -19.87
N LEU A 101 13.86 -18.30 -18.64
CA LEU A 101 13.31 -17.53 -17.53
C LEU A 101 13.95 -16.14 -17.36
N ASP A 102 15.07 -15.88 -18.04
CA ASP A 102 15.80 -14.62 -17.95
C ASP A 102 15.17 -13.55 -18.86
N PRO A 103 14.64 -12.43 -18.30
CA PRO A 103 14.08 -11.35 -19.10
C PRO A 103 15.10 -10.63 -19.98
N SER A 104 16.40 -10.75 -19.68
CA SER A 104 17.48 -10.16 -20.47
C SER A 104 17.85 -11.00 -21.70
N ASP A 105 17.32 -12.23 -21.81
CA ASP A 105 17.55 -13.07 -22.97
C ASP A 105 16.91 -12.45 -24.24
N PRO A 106 17.64 -12.35 -25.36
CA PRO A 106 17.12 -11.88 -26.64
C PRO A 106 15.86 -12.64 -27.11
N ALA A 107 15.77 -13.95 -26.86
CA ALA A 107 14.61 -14.75 -27.22
C ALA A 107 13.38 -14.35 -26.41
N TYR A 108 13.53 -14.16 -25.10
CA TYR A 108 12.45 -13.72 -24.21
C TYR A 108 11.96 -12.32 -24.58
N SER A 109 12.89 -11.39 -24.75
CA SER A 109 12.56 -10.00 -25.07
C SER A 109 11.90 -9.85 -26.44
N ALA A 110 12.30 -10.63 -27.45
CA ALA A 110 11.66 -10.66 -28.77
C ALA A 110 10.27 -11.29 -28.75
N ALA A 111 10.09 -12.43 -28.07
CA ALA A 111 8.81 -13.11 -27.96
C ALA A 111 7.78 -12.27 -27.20
N SER A 112 8.19 -11.65 -26.09
CA SER A 112 7.33 -10.74 -25.31
C SER A 112 6.98 -9.47 -26.07
N LEU A 113 7.89 -8.94 -26.91
CA LEU A 113 7.59 -7.80 -27.76
C LEU A 113 6.56 -8.17 -28.84
N PHE A 114 6.71 -9.33 -29.48
CA PHE A 114 5.74 -9.82 -30.45
C PHE A 114 4.35 -9.99 -29.83
N LEU A 115 4.26 -10.59 -28.63
CA LEU A 115 2.98 -10.73 -27.93
C LEU A 115 2.37 -9.36 -27.60
N TYR A 116 3.19 -8.41 -27.15
CA TYR A 116 2.77 -7.04 -26.86
C TYR A 116 2.17 -6.37 -28.09
N GLU A 117 2.83 -6.46 -29.24
CA GLU A 117 2.32 -5.91 -30.52
C GLU A 117 0.95 -6.46 -30.89
N ARG A 118 0.77 -7.78 -30.76
CA ARG A 118 -0.47 -8.47 -31.15
C ARG A 118 -1.62 -8.20 -30.19
N LEU A 119 -1.37 -8.14 -28.88
CA LEU A 119 -2.42 -7.89 -27.89
C LEU A 119 -2.78 -6.41 -27.76
N MET A 120 -1.80 -5.51 -27.92
CA MET A 120 -2.05 -4.07 -27.80
C MET A 120 -2.52 -3.44 -29.11
N GLY A 121 -2.22 -4.04 -30.27
CA GLY A 121 -2.52 -3.45 -31.57
C GLY A 121 -1.53 -2.36 -31.99
N VAL A 122 -0.25 -2.58 -31.70
CA VAL A 122 0.89 -1.70 -32.05
C VAL A 122 1.83 -2.43 -33.00
N THR A 123 2.55 -1.69 -33.85
CA THR A 123 3.27 -2.27 -35.01
C THR A 123 4.77 -1.93 -35.06
N THR A 124 5.29 -1.14 -34.12
CA THR A 124 6.59 -0.46 -34.27
C THR A 124 7.68 -0.98 -33.33
N GLY A 125 7.49 -2.12 -32.65
CA GLY A 125 8.50 -2.67 -31.73
C GLY A 125 8.74 -1.85 -30.45
N ASN A 126 7.94 -0.80 -30.19
CA ASN A 126 8.13 0.09 -29.05
C ASN A 126 7.02 -0.11 -28.00
N ARG A 127 7.42 -0.36 -26.74
CA ARG A 127 6.49 -0.62 -25.62
C ARG A 127 5.77 0.61 -25.04
N SER A 128 5.95 1.78 -25.65
CA SER A 128 5.41 3.07 -25.19
C SER A 128 4.44 3.70 -26.20
N GLU A 129 4.17 3.04 -27.31
CA GLU A 129 3.32 3.60 -28.35
C GLU A 129 1.84 3.44 -28.02
N THR A 130 1.04 4.43 -28.42
CA THR A 130 -0.41 4.34 -28.29
C THR A 130 -0.93 3.36 -29.33
N PRO A 131 -1.84 2.45 -28.96
CA PRO A 131 -2.50 1.55 -29.90
C PRO A 131 -3.10 2.28 -31.10
N SER A 132 -2.83 1.76 -32.30
CA SER A 132 -3.43 2.24 -33.55
C SER A 132 -4.54 1.29 -34.04
N GLY A 133 -4.51 0.02 -33.58
CA GLY A 133 -5.49 -1.01 -33.92
C GLY A 133 -6.38 -1.45 -32.75
N LYS A 134 -7.03 -2.61 -32.92
CA LYS A 134 -7.81 -3.25 -31.85
C LYS A 134 -6.89 -3.67 -30.70
N THR A 135 -7.27 -3.30 -29.47
CA THR A 135 -6.56 -3.65 -28.24
C THR A 135 -7.34 -4.71 -27.46
N TYR A 136 -6.69 -5.85 -27.21
CA TYR A 136 -7.23 -6.97 -26.43
C TYR A 136 -6.73 -6.95 -24.98
N PHE A 137 -5.57 -6.34 -24.73
CA PHE A 137 -4.99 -6.21 -23.40
C PHE A 137 -4.30 -4.87 -23.25
N THR A 138 -4.40 -4.26 -22.06
CA THR A 138 -3.63 -3.06 -21.71
C THR A 138 -2.63 -3.42 -20.62
N PHE A 139 -1.34 -3.30 -20.94
CA PHE A 139 -0.29 -3.45 -19.94
C PHE A 139 -0.27 -2.22 -19.05
N LYS A 140 -0.39 -2.39 -17.74
CA LYS A 140 -0.24 -1.25 -16.84
C LYS A 140 1.25 -0.85 -16.81
N PRO A 141 1.55 0.45 -16.87
CA PRO A 141 2.92 0.92 -16.70
C PRO A 141 3.42 0.61 -15.27
N ASN A 142 4.68 0.17 -15.15
CA ASN A 142 5.40 -0.09 -13.90
C ASN A 142 4.81 -1.18 -13.01
N MET A 143 4.32 -2.26 -13.61
CA MET A 143 3.89 -3.44 -12.87
C MET A 143 5.01 -4.17 -12.17
#